data_AF-A0A3C2C468-F1
#
_entry.id   AF-A0A3C2C468-F1
#
_cell.length_a   1.000
_cell.length_b   1.000
_cell.length_c   1.000
_cell.angle_alpha   90.00
_cell.angle_beta   90.00
_cell.angle_gamma   90.00
#
_symmetry.space_group_name_H-M   'P 1'
#
loop_
_entity.id
_entity.type
_entity.pdbx_description
1 polymer ?
#
loop_
_entity_poly.entity_id
_entity_poly.type
_entity_poly.pdbx_seq_one_letter_code
_entity_poly.pdbx_strand_id
1 'polypeptide(L)'
;MNNHFSKGGLFTIVVSVLCLALAFVYLFYLPRHLQALSVDIESLAGGKDTELFSFTPDENTGQTFISRQSNLCRVEALLGNVNFQNKALLFHLKEDPEDINDLVTVPLAVSSLMTMRYGNFLAVNFPVQRNSKDKQYYFYIEVQQEAKQSKVEKECLILYSIADRYREGTRYVNHKPVQGDLVFKTRYLAPVGVSE
;
A
#
# COMPACT_ATOMS: atom_id res chain seq x y z
N MET A 1 -37.53 39.58 -42.84
CA MET A 1 -36.74 38.35 -43.09
C MET A 1 -36.77 37.52 -41.83
N ASN A 2 -37.66 36.53 -41.76
CA ASN A 2 -37.81 35.67 -40.58
C ASN A 2 -36.91 34.45 -40.76
N ASN A 3 -35.79 34.41 -40.02
CA ASN A 3 -34.91 33.26 -40.00
C ASN A 3 -35.63 32.11 -39.29
N HIS A 4 -36.13 31.17 -40.10
CA HIS A 4 -36.78 29.95 -39.63
C HIS A 4 -35.70 29.01 -39.09
N PHE A 5 -35.25 29.25 -37.85
CA PHE A 5 -34.29 28.39 -37.18
C PHE A 5 -34.97 27.04 -36.87
N SER A 6 -34.53 25.99 -37.55
CA SER A 6 -35.03 24.62 -37.33
C SER A 6 -34.66 24.17 -35.92
N LYS A 7 -35.67 23.92 -35.08
CA LYS A 7 -35.51 23.39 -33.71
C LYS A 7 -34.70 22.09 -33.67
N GLY A 8 -34.63 21.35 -34.78
CA GLY A 8 -33.82 20.13 -34.90
C GLY A 8 -32.31 20.40 -34.86
N GLY A 9 -31.83 21.53 -35.37
CA GLY A 9 -30.40 21.84 -35.40
C GLY A 9 -29.81 22.09 -34.02
N LEU A 10 -30.56 22.79 -33.16
CA LEU A 10 -30.12 23.10 -31.79
C LEU A 10 -29.99 21.84 -30.93
N PHE A 11 -30.94 20.90 -31.07
CA PHE A 11 -30.92 19.64 -30.33
C PHE A 11 -29.68 18.81 -30.68
N THR A 12 -29.36 18.68 -31.97
CA THR A 12 -28.17 17.93 -32.42
C THR A 12 -26.87 18.55 -31.91
N ILE A 13 -26.77 19.88 -31.87
CA ILE A 13 -25.60 20.57 -31.34
C ILE A 13 -25.42 20.28 -29.85
N VAL A 14 -26.50 20.40 -29.06
CA VAL A 14 -26.45 20.16 -27.61
C VAL A 14 -26.05 18.71 -27.30
N VAL A 15 -26.64 17.74 -27.99
CA VAL A 15 -26.28 16.31 -27.82
C VAL A 15 -24.81 16.09 -28.18
N SER A 16 -24.33 16.67 -29.29
CA SER A 16 -22.93 16.51 -29.72
C SER A 16 -21.94 17.09 -28.72
N VAL A 17 -22.22 18.27 -28.17
CA VAL A 17 -21.39 18.90 -27.14
C VAL A 17 -21.39 18.08 -25.85
N LEU A 18 -22.54 17.54 -25.43
CA LEU A 18 -22.63 16.68 -24.26
C LEU A 18 -21.84 15.38 -24.45
N CYS A 19 -21.94 14.74 -25.61
CA CYS A 19 -21.16 13.55 -25.94
C CYS A 19 -19.65 13.84 -25.93
N LEU A 20 -19.22 14.97 -26.50
CA LEU A 20 -17.82 15.40 -26.46
C LEU A 20 -17.33 15.65 -25.03
N ALA A 21 -18.14 16.32 -24.20
CA ALA A 21 -17.79 16.56 -22.80
C ALA A 21 -17.67 15.25 -22.01
N LEU A 22 -18.59 14.29 -22.20
CA LEU A 22 -18.52 12.98 -21.56
C LEU A 22 -17.33 12.16 -22.06
N ALA A 23 -17.02 12.20 -23.36
CA ALA A 23 -15.83 11.57 -23.92
C ALA A 23 -14.55 12.19 -23.35
N PHE A 24 -14.51 13.50 -23.14
CA PHE A 24 -13.39 14.19 -22.50
C PHE A 24 -13.26 13.79 -21.03
N VAL A 25 -14.37 13.75 -20.27
CA VAL A 25 -14.34 13.24 -18.89
C VAL A 25 -13.84 11.79 -18.87
N TYR A 26 -14.35 10.94 -19.77
CA TYR A 26 -13.94 9.54 -19.88
C TYR A 26 -12.44 9.41 -20.19
N LEU A 27 -11.96 10.10 -21.22
CA LEU A 27 -10.57 10.02 -21.68
C LEU A 27 -9.56 10.67 -20.72
N PHE A 28 -9.95 11.70 -19.95
CA PHE A 28 -9.00 12.41 -19.08
C PHE A 28 -9.08 12.00 -17.61
N TYR A 29 -10.23 11.50 -17.14
CA TYR A 29 -10.39 11.11 -15.73
C TYR A 29 -10.28 9.61 -15.49
N LEU A 30 -10.74 8.72 -16.37
CA LEU A 30 -10.60 7.28 -16.14
C LEU A 30 -9.16 6.74 -16.21
N PRO A 31 -8.29 7.12 -17.18
CA PRO A 31 -6.95 6.54 -17.24
C PRO A 31 -6.07 6.97 -16.06
N ARG A 32 -6.37 8.09 -15.38
CA ARG A 32 -5.69 8.45 -14.13
C ARG A 32 -5.93 7.45 -13.00
N HIS A 33 -7.06 6.74 -13.02
CA HIS A 33 -7.36 5.69 -12.06
C HIS A 33 -6.86 4.29 -12.49
N LEU A 34 -6.46 4.12 -13.75
CA LEU A 34 -5.89 2.89 -14.30
C LEU A 34 -4.37 3.02 -14.44
N GLN A 35 -3.69 3.43 -13.37
CA GLN A 35 -2.24 3.31 -13.31
C GLN A 35 -1.90 1.84 -13.08
N ALA A 36 -1.26 1.21 -14.07
CA ALA A 36 -0.80 -0.16 -13.95
C ALA A 36 0.25 -0.22 -12.83
N LEU A 37 -0.06 -0.95 -11.77
CA LEU A 37 0.86 -1.22 -10.68
C LEU A 37 1.60 -2.52 -11.00
N SER A 38 2.91 -2.45 -11.25
CA SER A 38 3.75 -3.64 -11.31
C SER A 38 3.89 -4.25 -9.90
N VAL A 39 3.82 -5.59 -9.82
CA VAL A 39 4.26 -6.36 -8.64
C VAL A 39 5.71 -6.74 -8.87
N ASP A 40 6.53 -6.69 -7.83
CA ASP A 40 7.95 -7.04 -7.93
C ASP A 40 8.31 -8.11 -6.90
N ILE A 41 8.21 -7.77 -5.62
CA ILE A 41 8.44 -8.72 -4.54
C ILE A 41 7.11 -9.45 -4.29
N GLU A 42 7.15 -10.77 -4.38
CA GLU A 42 6.11 -11.62 -3.82
C GLU A 42 6.79 -12.65 -2.94
N SER A 43 7.05 -12.28 -1.69
CA SER A 43 7.37 -13.28 -0.67
C SER A 43 6.10 -14.08 -0.42
N LEU A 44 5.83 -15.11 -1.23
CA LEU A 44 4.57 -15.83 -1.21
C LEU A 44 4.40 -16.60 0.10
N ALA A 45 3.33 -16.29 0.85
CA ALA A 45 2.76 -17.22 1.81
C ALA A 45 2.28 -18.47 1.08
N GLY A 46 2.81 -19.63 1.45
CA GLY A 46 2.48 -20.89 0.80
C GLY A 46 3.45 -21.98 1.21
N GLY A 47 3.03 -22.81 2.15
CA GLY A 47 3.79 -23.97 2.61
C GLY A 47 3.73 -24.14 4.13
N LYS A 48 4.39 -25.21 4.61
CA LYS A 48 4.47 -25.54 6.04
C LYS A 48 5.29 -24.54 6.87
N ASP A 49 5.96 -23.61 6.21
CA ASP A 49 6.92 -22.68 6.81
C ASP A 49 6.33 -21.28 7.03
N THR A 50 5.01 -21.12 7.01
CA THR A 50 4.35 -19.82 7.23
C THR A 50 3.75 -19.79 8.62
N GLU A 51 4.07 -18.76 9.38
CA GLU A 51 3.65 -18.57 10.76
C GLU A 51 3.03 -17.19 10.97
N LEU A 52 2.35 -17.04 12.11
CA LEU A 52 1.80 -15.78 12.58
C LEU A 52 2.71 -15.21 13.64
N PHE A 53 3.16 -13.98 13.44
CA PHE A 53 3.82 -13.20 14.47
C PHE A 53 2.82 -12.26 15.13
N SER A 54 2.66 -12.41 16.44
CA SER A 54 1.90 -11.52 17.30
C SER A 54 2.78 -10.36 17.76
N PHE A 55 2.24 -9.14 17.75
CA PHE A 55 2.88 -7.98 18.35
C PHE A 55 1.88 -7.05 19.07
N THR A 56 2.39 -6.40 20.11
CA THR A 56 1.65 -5.56 21.08
C THR A 56 1.90 -4.06 20.84
N PRO A 57 1.21 -3.14 21.58
CA PRO A 57 1.37 -1.69 21.41
C PRO A 57 2.78 -1.11 21.61
N ASP A 58 3.69 -1.85 22.25
CA ASP A 58 5.08 -1.40 22.45
C ASP A 58 6.04 -2.07 21.46
N GLU A 59 5.48 -2.79 20.48
CA GLU A 59 6.24 -3.59 19.54
C GLU A 59 6.00 -3.15 18.09
N ASN A 60 7.05 -3.34 17.29
CA ASN A 60 6.99 -3.17 15.85
C ASN A 60 7.54 -4.39 15.13
N THR A 61 7.08 -4.55 13.90
CA THR A 61 7.54 -5.61 13.00
C THR A 61 7.66 -5.07 11.60
N GLY A 62 8.75 -5.41 10.94
CA GLY A 62 9.13 -4.80 9.67
C GLY A 62 10.11 -5.64 8.89
N GLN A 63 10.49 -5.14 7.72
CA GLN A 63 11.47 -5.78 6.87
C GLN A 63 12.17 -4.78 5.96
N THR A 64 13.48 -4.97 5.76
CA THR A 64 14.21 -4.30 4.69
C THR A 64 13.94 -4.94 3.34
N PHE A 65 14.01 -4.14 2.29
CA PHE A 65 13.89 -4.62 0.92
C PHE A 65 14.60 -3.70 -0.06
N ILE A 66 15.01 -4.26 -1.19
CA ILE A 66 15.53 -3.50 -2.33
C ILE A 66 14.38 -3.23 -3.29
N SER A 67 14.18 -1.96 -3.59
CA SER A 67 13.18 -1.51 -4.56
C SER A 67 13.72 -1.69 -5.98
N ARG A 68 13.21 -2.65 -6.76
CA ARG A 68 13.80 -2.98 -8.09
C ARG A 68 13.35 -2.08 -9.23
N GLN A 69 12.39 -1.19 -8.98
CA GLN A 69 11.91 -0.21 -9.95
C GLN A 69 11.86 1.19 -9.35
N SER A 70 11.87 2.19 -10.22
CA SER A 70 11.62 3.58 -9.83
C SER A 70 10.15 3.77 -9.48
N ASN A 71 9.84 4.87 -8.78
CA ASN A 71 8.49 5.28 -8.43
C ASN A 71 7.76 4.33 -7.46
N LEU A 72 8.46 3.78 -6.46
CA LEU A 72 7.83 3.02 -5.38
C LEU A 72 6.73 3.87 -4.71
N CYS A 73 5.52 3.32 -4.59
CA CYS A 73 4.36 4.09 -4.10
C CYS A 73 3.43 3.30 -3.16
N ARG A 74 3.69 2.00 -2.98
CA ARG A 74 2.90 1.16 -2.09
C ARG A 74 3.70 -0.03 -1.57
N VAL A 75 3.42 -0.37 -0.32
CA VAL A 75 3.75 -1.68 0.26
C VAL A 75 2.44 -2.38 0.60
N GLU A 76 2.34 -3.66 0.27
CA GLU A 76 1.23 -4.54 0.57
C GLU A 76 1.74 -5.62 1.52
N ALA A 77 1.33 -5.63 2.79
CA ALA A 77 1.78 -6.63 3.78
C ALA A 77 0.63 -7.57 4.14
N LEU A 78 0.89 -8.87 4.25
CA LEU A 78 -0.14 -9.85 4.60
C LEU A 78 -0.34 -9.89 6.10
N LEU A 79 -1.43 -9.28 6.55
CA LEU A 79 -1.84 -9.34 7.94
C LEU A 79 -2.61 -10.64 8.22
N GLY A 80 -2.45 -11.14 9.44
CA GLY A 80 -3.25 -12.22 9.97
C GLY A 80 -4.65 -11.73 10.34
N ASN A 81 -5.35 -12.52 11.17
CA ASN A 81 -6.59 -12.05 11.77
C ASN A 81 -6.25 -10.96 12.79
N VAL A 82 -6.96 -9.84 12.75
CA VAL A 82 -6.71 -8.79 13.73
C VAL A 82 -7.99 -8.29 14.35
N ASN A 83 -8.00 -8.28 15.68
CA ASN A 83 -9.09 -7.74 16.48
C ASN A 83 -8.76 -6.31 16.90
N PHE A 84 -8.79 -5.38 15.94
CA PHE A 84 -8.47 -3.96 16.13
C PHE A 84 -9.60 -3.17 16.81
N GLN A 85 -10.28 -3.70 17.83
CA GLN A 85 -11.19 -2.83 18.58
C GLN A 85 -10.36 -1.76 19.32
N ASN A 86 -10.41 -0.53 18.79
CA ASN A 86 -9.80 0.70 19.34
C ASN A 86 -8.26 0.77 19.32
N LYS A 87 -7.60 0.30 18.25
CA LYS A 87 -6.14 0.43 18.09
C LYS A 87 -5.80 1.16 16.80
N ALA A 88 -5.02 2.22 16.87
CA ALA A 88 -4.44 2.83 15.68
C ALA A 88 -3.19 2.04 15.27
N LEU A 89 -3.05 1.71 14.00
CA LEU A 89 -1.79 1.24 13.43
C LEU A 89 -1.11 2.38 12.69
N LEU A 90 0.21 2.41 12.73
CA LEU A 90 1.03 3.21 11.86
C LEU A 90 1.86 2.33 10.95
N PHE A 91 2.00 2.75 9.71
CA PHE A 91 3.01 2.26 8.80
C PHE A 91 4.12 3.30 8.68
N HIS A 92 5.36 2.81 8.67
CA HIS A 92 6.55 3.64 8.54
C HIS A 92 7.41 3.13 7.39
N LEU A 93 8.09 4.05 6.70
CA LEU A 93 9.10 3.76 5.68
C LEU A 93 10.35 4.60 5.95
N LYS A 94 11.53 3.97 5.98
CA LYS A 94 12.85 4.56 6.18
C LYS A 94 13.82 4.15 5.08
N GLU A 95 14.94 4.86 4.92
CA GLU A 95 16.05 4.39 4.05
C GLU A 95 16.82 3.27 4.76
N ASP A 96 17.07 3.41 6.06
CA ASP A 96 17.76 2.43 6.91
C ASP A 96 16.99 2.13 8.22
N PRO A 97 17.08 0.90 8.79
CA PRO A 97 16.52 0.59 10.10
C PRO A 97 16.98 1.49 11.25
N GLU A 98 18.22 1.98 11.19
CA GLU A 98 18.84 2.85 12.20
C GLU A 98 18.52 4.34 11.99
N ASP A 99 17.87 4.70 10.88
CA ASP A 99 17.48 6.09 10.63
C ASP A 99 16.50 6.58 11.70
N ILE A 100 16.75 7.78 12.23
CA ILE A 100 15.88 8.41 13.23
C ILE A 100 14.56 8.87 12.60
N ASN A 101 14.61 9.34 11.35
CA ASN A 101 13.47 9.94 10.67
C ASN A 101 12.82 8.98 9.70
N ASP A 102 11.50 8.99 9.65
CA ASP A 102 10.75 8.32 8.61
C ASP A 102 10.73 9.16 7.33
N LEU A 103 10.88 8.51 6.18
CA LEU A 103 10.50 9.08 4.90
C LEU A 103 8.99 9.25 4.79
N VAL A 104 8.25 8.30 5.35
CA VAL A 104 6.79 8.24 5.31
C VAL A 104 6.27 7.66 6.61
N THR A 105 5.26 8.32 7.18
CA THR A 105 4.41 7.76 8.22
C THR A 105 2.96 7.81 7.75
N VAL A 106 2.26 6.68 7.72
CA VAL A 106 0.85 6.58 7.30
C VAL A 106 0.01 6.00 8.44
N PRO A 107 -0.97 6.75 8.97
CA PRO A 107 -1.95 6.17 9.87
C PRO A 107 -2.90 5.25 9.11
N LEU A 108 -3.10 4.04 9.62
CA LEU A 108 -3.94 3.03 9.00
C LEU A 108 -5.33 3.04 9.65
N ALA A 109 -6.36 3.22 8.82
CA ALA A 109 -7.73 3.28 9.29
C ALA A 109 -8.22 1.90 9.76
N VAL A 110 -8.61 1.82 11.03
CA VAL A 110 -9.14 0.61 11.70
C VAL A 110 -10.33 -0.01 10.97
N SER A 111 -11.20 0.82 10.40
CA SER A 111 -12.39 0.36 9.66
C SER A 111 -12.03 -0.43 8.40
N SER A 112 -10.93 -0.08 7.73
CA SER A 112 -10.41 -0.83 6.58
C SER A 112 -9.83 -2.19 6.98
N LEU A 113 -9.37 -2.31 8.23
CA LEU A 113 -8.77 -3.52 8.78
C LEU A 113 -9.82 -4.52 9.29
N MET A 114 -10.92 -4.02 9.89
CA MET A 114 -11.99 -4.88 10.44
C MET A 114 -12.73 -5.70 9.38
N THR A 115 -12.67 -5.30 8.11
CA THR A 115 -13.28 -6.03 6.98
C THR A 115 -12.31 -7.02 6.33
N MET A 116 -11.04 -7.02 6.74
CA MET A 116 -10.04 -7.92 6.18
C MET A 116 -10.26 -9.33 6.71
N ARG A 117 -10.57 -10.25 5.79
CA ARG A 117 -10.51 -11.69 6.08
C ARG A 117 -9.04 -12.13 6.12
N TYR A 118 -8.79 -13.21 6.85
CA TYR A 118 -7.48 -13.88 6.86
C TYR A 118 -6.98 -14.09 5.43
N GLY A 119 -5.72 -13.72 5.15
CA GLY A 119 -5.12 -13.88 3.83
C GLY A 119 -5.28 -12.67 2.89
N ASN A 120 -5.79 -11.53 3.36
CA ASN A 120 -5.81 -10.30 2.58
C ASN A 120 -4.56 -9.44 2.85
N PHE A 121 -3.97 -8.90 1.78
CA PHE A 121 -2.90 -7.92 1.90
C PHE A 121 -3.43 -6.55 2.34
N LEU A 122 -2.81 -5.98 3.36
CA LEU A 122 -2.99 -4.58 3.74
C LEU A 122 -2.19 -3.72 2.78
N ALA A 123 -2.89 -2.95 1.94
CA ALA A 123 -2.27 -2.03 1.00
C ALA A 123 -2.06 -0.64 1.62
N VAL A 124 -0.80 -0.25 1.81
CA VAL A 124 -0.43 1.08 2.31
C VAL A 124 0.11 1.92 1.17
N ASN A 125 -0.67 2.92 0.77
CA ASN A 125 -0.29 3.89 -0.25
C ASN A 125 0.47 5.06 0.38
N PHE A 126 1.50 5.56 -0.30
CA PHE A 126 2.27 6.71 0.15
C PHE A 126 2.78 7.54 -1.04
N PRO A 127 3.28 8.77 -0.81
CA PRO A 127 3.86 9.60 -1.87
C PRO A 127 4.95 8.87 -2.65
N VAL A 128 4.93 9.02 -3.97
CA VAL A 128 5.82 8.30 -4.89
C VAL A 128 7.29 8.64 -4.62
N GLN A 129 8.09 7.60 -4.39
CA GLN A 129 9.55 7.68 -4.28
C GLN A 129 10.17 7.56 -5.69
N ARG A 130 10.34 8.69 -6.39
CA ARG A 130 10.66 8.71 -7.83
C ARG A 130 11.95 7.98 -8.20
N ASN A 131 12.99 8.12 -7.39
CA ASN A 131 14.31 7.51 -7.62
C ASN A 131 14.54 6.31 -6.69
N SER A 132 13.53 5.47 -6.53
CA SER A 132 13.58 4.30 -5.62
C SER A 132 14.36 3.12 -6.17
N LYS A 133 14.62 3.07 -7.48
CA LYS A 133 15.27 1.91 -8.11
C LYS A 133 16.64 1.62 -7.48
N ASP A 134 16.85 0.35 -7.18
CA ASP A 134 18.05 -0.24 -6.58
C ASP A 134 18.41 0.35 -5.20
N LYS A 135 17.46 1.04 -4.55
CA LYS A 135 17.61 1.52 -3.18
C LYS A 135 17.04 0.52 -2.19
N GLN A 136 17.74 0.37 -1.07
CA GLN A 136 17.23 -0.31 0.09
C GLN A 136 16.26 0.62 0.85
N TYR A 137 15.20 0.03 1.37
CA TYR A 137 14.25 0.67 2.26
C TYR A 137 13.98 -0.27 3.43
N TYR A 138 13.51 0.29 4.53
CA TYR A 138 12.97 -0.44 5.68
C TYR A 138 11.54 0.01 5.91
N PHE A 139 10.58 -0.91 5.88
CA PHE A 139 9.22 -0.61 6.35
C PHE A 139 8.94 -1.35 7.65
N TYR A 140 8.10 -0.76 8.50
CA TYR A 140 7.56 -1.44 9.67
C TYR A 140 6.16 -0.98 10.00
N ILE A 141 5.45 -1.83 10.72
CA ILE A 141 4.13 -1.56 11.27
C ILE A 141 4.26 -1.48 12.78
N GLU A 142 3.68 -0.42 13.35
CA GLU A 142 3.63 -0.16 14.78
C GLU A 142 2.17 -0.08 15.23
N VAL A 143 1.87 -0.64 16.39
CA VAL A 143 0.57 -0.47 17.05
C VAL A 143 0.67 0.74 17.97
N GLN A 144 -0.06 1.81 17.72
CA GLN A 144 -0.12 2.92 18.67
C GLN A 144 -0.94 2.54 19.91
N GLN A 145 -0.36 2.81 21.07
CA GLN A 145 -1.08 2.80 22.33
C GLN A 145 -1.99 4.04 22.41
N GLU A 146 -3.32 3.85 22.45
CA GLU A 146 -4.20 4.97 22.83
C GLU A 146 -3.93 5.34 24.29
N ALA A 147 -3.89 6.65 24.59
CA ALA A 147 -3.57 7.22 25.91
C ALA A 147 -4.48 6.75 27.07
N LYS A 148 -5.57 6.03 26.78
CA LYS A 148 -6.39 5.38 27.80
C LYS A 148 -5.90 3.95 27.99
N GLN A 149 -5.38 3.69 29.20
CA GLN A 149 -4.93 2.41 29.76
C GLN A 149 -5.93 1.27 29.57
N SER A 150 -6.12 0.82 28.33
CA SER A 150 -6.85 -0.39 28.05
C SER A 150 -5.84 -1.52 28.19
N LYS A 151 -5.97 -2.30 29.26
CA LYS A 151 -5.29 -3.61 29.47
C LYS A 151 -5.74 -4.65 28.43
N VAL A 152 -5.87 -4.25 27.18
CA VAL A 152 -6.34 -5.11 26.11
C VAL A 152 -5.10 -5.73 25.46
N GLU A 153 -4.78 -6.92 25.96
CA GLU A 153 -3.75 -7.87 25.49
C GLU A 153 -3.98 -8.37 24.05
N LYS A 154 -4.84 -7.74 23.27
CA LYS A 154 -5.15 -8.24 21.92
C LYS A 154 -4.04 -7.89 20.94
N GLU A 155 -3.54 -8.89 20.26
CA GLU A 155 -2.35 -8.83 19.46
C GLU A 155 -2.67 -8.43 18.01
N CYS A 156 -1.77 -7.69 17.36
CA CYS A 156 -1.78 -7.60 15.90
C CYS A 156 -1.02 -8.80 15.35
N LEU A 157 -1.59 -9.46 14.34
CA LEU A 157 -0.95 -10.62 13.70
C LEU A 157 -0.45 -10.21 12.32
N ILE A 158 0.81 -10.52 12.02
CA ILE A 158 1.38 -10.44 10.67
C ILE A 158 1.89 -11.81 10.23
N LEU A 159 1.73 -12.14 8.96
CA LEU A 159 2.28 -13.39 8.43
C LEU A 159 3.76 -13.20 8.08
N TYR A 160 4.54 -14.21 8.45
CA TYR A 160 5.93 -14.33 8.05
C TYR A 160 6.26 -15.78 7.68
N SER A 161 7.30 -15.97 6.89
CA SER A 161 7.90 -17.26 6.64
C SER A 161 9.15 -17.43 7.49
N ILE A 162 9.29 -18.60 8.14
CA ILE A 162 10.53 -18.96 8.83
C ILE A 162 11.68 -19.24 7.86
N ALA A 163 11.34 -19.58 6.61
CA ALA A 163 12.31 -19.74 5.55
C ALA A 163 12.73 -18.33 5.08
N ASP A 164 14.02 -18.02 5.24
CA ASP A 164 14.66 -16.84 4.65
C ASP A 164 14.75 -17.04 3.12
N ARG A 165 13.64 -16.70 2.46
CA ARG A 165 13.43 -16.83 1.00
C ARG A 165 13.79 -15.54 0.29
N TYR A 166 13.69 -14.39 0.95
CA TYR A 166 14.03 -13.08 0.42
C TYR A 166 15.36 -12.59 0.99
N ARG A 167 16.44 -13.14 0.44
CA ARG A 167 17.84 -12.91 0.88
C ARG A 167 18.33 -11.46 0.77
N GLU A 168 17.63 -10.61 0.03
CA GLU A 168 17.95 -9.19 -0.15
C GLU A 168 17.36 -8.32 0.98
N GLY A 169 16.61 -8.92 1.89
CA GLY A 169 16.00 -8.26 3.02
C GLY A 169 16.33 -8.95 4.34
N THR A 170 15.93 -8.31 5.41
CA THR A 170 16.03 -8.84 6.76
C THR A 170 14.78 -8.42 7.50
N ARG A 171 14.12 -9.38 8.16
CA ARG A 171 12.99 -9.10 9.03
C ARG A 171 13.47 -8.50 10.34
N TYR A 172 12.70 -7.56 10.88
CA TYR A 172 12.97 -6.91 12.14
C TYR A 172 11.78 -7.05 13.08
N VAL A 173 12.07 -7.23 14.37
CA VAL A 173 11.12 -7.11 15.48
C VAL A 173 11.73 -6.16 16.49
N ASN A 174 11.00 -5.09 16.84
CA ASN A 174 11.48 -4.04 17.74
C ASN A 174 12.83 -3.47 17.28
N HIS A 175 12.94 -3.20 15.97
CA HIS A 175 14.17 -2.76 15.30
C HIS A 175 15.38 -3.70 15.44
N LYS A 176 15.19 -4.95 15.86
CA LYS A 176 16.26 -5.94 15.91
C LYS A 176 16.09 -6.97 14.80
N PRO A 177 17.17 -7.32 14.08
CA PRO A 177 17.10 -8.32 13.02
C PRO A 177 16.73 -9.68 13.60
N VAL A 178 15.82 -10.37 12.91
CA VAL A 178 15.33 -11.70 13.26
C VAL A 178 15.24 -12.57 12.01
N GLN A 179 15.24 -13.89 12.18
CA GLN A 179 15.18 -14.82 11.07
C GLN A 179 13.83 -14.81 10.34
N GLY A 180 13.85 -15.11 9.05
CA GLY A 180 12.67 -15.28 8.21
C GLY A 180 12.25 -13.99 7.52
N ASP A 181 11.13 -14.05 6.81
CA ASP A 181 10.65 -12.96 5.96
C ASP A 181 9.17 -12.66 6.22
N LEU A 182 8.81 -11.39 6.32
CA LEU A 182 7.43 -10.97 6.16
C LEU A 182 6.92 -11.34 4.76
N VAL A 183 5.62 -11.61 4.69
CA VAL A 183 4.91 -11.80 3.43
C VAL A 183 4.42 -10.45 2.96
N PHE A 184 5.11 -9.87 1.98
CA PHE A 184 4.76 -8.55 1.45
C PHE A 184 5.01 -8.43 -0.06
N LYS A 185 4.46 -7.35 -0.63
CA LYS A 185 4.67 -6.90 -2.00
C LYS A 185 4.97 -5.42 -2.04
N THR A 186 5.72 -5.00 -3.04
CA THR A 186 5.92 -3.60 -3.40
C THR A 186 5.17 -3.30 -4.69
N ARG A 187 4.64 -2.09 -4.82
CA ARG A 187 4.07 -1.60 -6.08
C ARG A 187 4.70 -0.28 -6.49
N TYR A 188 4.72 -0.09 -7.81
CA TYR A 188 5.33 1.05 -8.45
C TYR A 188 4.35 1.76 -9.34
N LEU A 189 4.44 3.08 -9.34
CA LEU A 189 3.73 3.88 -10.32
C LEU A 189 4.42 3.72 -11.68
N ALA A 190 3.67 3.23 -12.68
CA ALA A 190 4.16 3.15 -14.05
C ALA A 190 4.72 4.51 -14.51
N PRO A 191 5.87 4.53 -15.22
CA PRO A 191 6.36 5.75 -15.84
C PRO A 191 5.26 6.34 -16.74
N VAL A 192 4.98 7.63 -16.59
CA VAL A 192 4.06 8.31 -17.50
C VAL A 192 4.75 8.41 -18.85
N GLY A 193 4.39 7.51 -19.77
CA GLY A 193 4.65 7.59 -21.21
C GLY A 193 6.09 7.96 -21.59
N VAL A 194 6.98 6.98 -21.61
CA VAL A 194 7.88 6.87 -22.75
C VAL A 194 7.31 5.72 -23.57
N SER A 195 6.42 6.06 -24.50
CA SER A 195 6.14 5.17 -25.61
C SER A 195 7.46 4.99 -26.35
N GLU A 196 8.03 3.77 -26.32
CA GLU A 196 9.01 3.36 -27.33
C GLU A 196 8.36 3.33 -28.72
#